data_AF-A0A841ZPV8-F1
#
_entry.id   AF-A0A841ZPV8-F1
#
_cell.length_a   1.000
_cell.length_b   1.000
_cell.length_c   1.000
_cell.angle_alpha   90.00
_cell.angle_beta   90.00
_cell.angle_gamma   90.00
#
_symmetry.space_group_name_H-M   'P 1'
#
loop_
_entity.id
_entity.type
_entity.pdbx_description
1 polymer ?
#
loop_
_entity_poly.entity_id
_entity_poly.type
_entity_poly.pdbx_seq_one_letter_code
_entity_poly.pdbx_strand_id
1 'polypeptide(L)'
;MRYYFKKPAALVNKQPVKVNKENGETIGIIMKSPAKISFFRDASLFSTEPREKQELAALTFEIAWREGDDAAVVFHDLENDKQLAFYEDETSRNFLHLFTTESEFPIEIIQKNTIDRITILFHGQESAFIILQDQQVLLQLIDENTNVPDSFFFLSYFIVILSKIGL
;
A
#
# COMPACT_ATOMS: atom_id res chain seq x y z
N MET A 1 9.74 -12.38 2.23
CA MET A 1 10.31 -11.84 0.98
C MET A 1 10.57 -10.34 1.08
N ARG A 2 11.62 -9.80 0.43
CA ARG A 2 12.00 -8.37 0.51
C ARG A 2 11.83 -7.65 -0.83
N TYR A 3 11.29 -6.43 -0.75
CA TYR A 3 11.11 -5.53 -1.87
C TYR A 3 11.55 -4.13 -1.50
N TYR A 4 11.80 -3.31 -2.52
CA TYR A 4 12.11 -1.91 -2.33
C TYR A 4 11.69 -1.04 -3.51
N PHE A 5 11.50 0.24 -3.23
CA PHE A 5 11.43 1.27 -4.26
C PHE A 5 12.08 2.57 -3.77
N LYS A 6 12.48 3.43 -4.71
CA LYS A 6 13.02 4.74 -4.38
C LYS A 6 11.89 5.62 -3.83
N LYS A 7 12.10 6.20 -2.65
CA LYS A 7 11.16 7.16 -2.07
C LYS A 7 10.95 8.32 -3.06
N PRO A 8 9.72 8.58 -3.54
CA PRO A 8 9.48 9.69 -4.44
C PRO A 8 9.63 11.02 -3.67
N ALA A 9 10.39 11.97 -4.23
CA ALA A 9 10.53 13.30 -3.64
C ALA A 9 9.20 14.07 -3.64
N ALA A 10 8.39 13.84 -4.67
CA ALA A 10 7.01 14.28 -4.77
C ALA A 10 6.19 13.22 -5.51
N LEU A 11 4.91 13.15 -5.18
CA LEU A 11 3.92 12.33 -5.87
C LEU A 11 3.49 13.05 -7.17
N VAL A 12 4.30 12.92 -8.22
CA VAL A 12 4.09 13.58 -9.52
C VAL A 12 3.26 12.70 -10.47
N ASN A 13 2.30 13.32 -11.16
CA ASN A 13 1.43 12.64 -12.12
C ASN A 13 2.26 11.96 -13.22
N LYS A 14 1.92 10.70 -13.53
CA LYS A 14 2.54 9.85 -14.57
C LYS A 14 4.04 9.58 -14.41
N GLN A 15 4.64 9.90 -13.25
CA GLN A 15 6.02 9.52 -12.97
C GLN A 15 6.07 8.11 -12.38
N PRO A 16 6.68 7.12 -13.07
CA PRO A 16 6.71 5.75 -12.58
C PRO A 16 7.75 5.58 -11.45
N VAL A 17 7.34 4.87 -10.40
CA VAL A 17 8.22 4.39 -9.32
C VAL A 17 8.39 2.89 -9.49
N LYS A 18 9.61 2.43 -9.77
CA LYS A 18 9.88 0.99 -9.94
C LYS A 18 9.89 0.29 -8.60
N VAL A 19 9.18 -0.83 -8.51
CA VAL A 19 9.22 -1.76 -7.37
C VAL A 19 10.12 -2.92 -7.74
N ASN A 20 11.14 -3.16 -6.92
CA ASN A 20 12.13 -4.19 -7.15
C ASN A 20 12.14 -5.22 -6.01
N LYS A 21 12.49 -6.45 -6.33
CA LYS A 21 12.90 -7.46 -5.35
C LYS A 21 14.31 -7.16 -4.83
N GLU A 22 14.70 -7.78 -3.73
CA GLU A 22 16.05 -7.69 -3.15
C GLU A 22 17.19 -8.03 -4.14
N ASN A 23 16.94 -8.91 -5.11
CA ASN A 23 17.91 -9.27 -6.17
C ASN A 23 18.03 -8.20 -7.29
N GLY A 24 17.30 -7.09 -7.21
CA GLY A 24 17.29 -6.01 -8.20
C GLY A 24 16.31 -6.19 -9.36
N GLU A 25 15.60 -7.32 -9.44
CA GLU A 25 14.57 -7.57 -10.44
C GLU A 25 13.37 -6.63 -10.24
N THR A 26 13.00 -5.86 -11.27
CA THR A 26 11.80 -5.03 -11.25
C THR A 26 10.56 -5.90 -11.46
N ILE A 27 9.62 -5.87 -10.52
CA ILE A 27 8.38 -6.66 -10.58
C ILE A 27 7.18 -5.84 -11.07
N GLY A 28 7.30 -4.52 -11.06
CA GLY A 28 6.21 -3.63 -11.41
C GLY A 28 6.55 -2.18 -11.20
N ILE A 29 5.56 -1.34 -11.46
CA ILE A 29 5.64 0.11 -11.31
C ILE A 29 4.44 0.63 -10.54
N ILE A 30 4.69 1.62 -9.70
CA ILE A 30 3.67 2.43 -9.07
C ILE A 30 3.56 3.74 -9.86
N MET A 31 2.35 4.17 -10.16
CA MET A 31 2.11 5.39 -10.93
C MET A 31 0.96 6.18 -10.33
N LYS A 32 1.19 7.48 -10.08
CA LYS A 32 0.13 8.40 -9.72
C LYS A 32 -0.59 8.92 -10.97
N SER A 33 -1.90 8.97 -10.89
CA SER A 33 -2.80 9.70 -11.79
C SER A 33 -3.51 10.83 -11.01
N PRO A 34 -4.37 11.65 -11.65
CA PRO A 34 -5.10 12.70 -10.93
C PRO A 34 -5.95 12.19 -9.76
N ALA A 35 -6.60 11.04 -9.91
CA ALA A 35 -7.58 10.51 -8.95
C ALA A 35 -7.13 9.26 -8.18
N LYS A 36 -6.04 8.60 -8.59
CA LYS A 36 -5.58 7.35 -7.97
C LYS A 36 -4.06 7.14 -8.04
N ILE A 37 -3.53 6.31 -7.16
CA ILE A 37 -2.18 5.74 -7.23
C ILE A 37 -2.30 4.25 -7.54
N SER A 38 -1.74 3.80 -8.66
CA SER A 38 -1.94 2.44 -9.16
C SER A 38 -0.64 1.63 -9.13
N PHE A 39 -0.75 0.33 -8.87
CA PHE A 39 0.33 -0.63 -9.09
C PHE A 39 0.05 -1.43 -10.36
N PHE A 40 1.07 -1.49 -11.24
CA PHE A 40 1.06 -2.28 -12.47
C PHE A 40 2.15 -3.32 -12.39
N ARG A 41 1.80 -4.59 -12.65
CA ARG A 41 2.79 -5.65 -12.81
C ARG A 41 3.52 -5.49 -14.15
N ASP A 42 4.84 -5.68 -14.14
CA ASP A 42 5.61 -5.69 -15.39
C ASP A 42 5.29 -6.97 -16.18
N ALA A 43 4.79 -6.82 -17.41
CA ALA A 43 4.38 -7.93 -18.27
C ALA A 43 5.59 -8.70 -18.86
N SER A 44 6.79 -8.14 -18.80
CA SER A 44 7.99 -8.72 -19.42
C SER A 44 8.52 -9.98 -18.72
N LEU A 45 7.95 -10.39 -17.58
CA LEU A 45 8.48 -11.49 -16.77
C LEU A 45 7.84 -12.87 -17.01
N PHE A 46 6.66 -12.99 -17.66
CA PHE A 46 5.95 -14.28 -17.71
C PHE A 46 5.16 -14.65 -18.98
N SER A 47 5.25 -13.94 -20.11
CA SER A 47 4.68 -14.49 -21.36
C SER A 47 5.30 -13.93 -22.64
N THR A 48 5.34 -14.76 -23.68
CA THR A 48 5.70 -14.40 -25.06
C THR A 48 4.63 -13.58 -25.79
N GLU A 49 3.55 -13.19 -25.13
CA GLU A 49 2.52 -12.31 -25.69
C GLU A 49 2.69 -10.87 -25.20
N PRO A 50 2.49 -9.86 -26.08
CA PRO A 50 2.57 -8.46 -25.72
C PRO A 50 1.31 -8.06 -24.95
N ARG A 51 1.19 -8.48 -23.68
CA ARG A 51 0.15 -7.94 -22.81
C ARG A 51 0.58 -6.56 -22.33
N GLU A 52 -0.28 -5.58 -22.55
CA GLU A 52 -0.18 -4.26 -21.93
C GLU A 52 -0.03 -4.43 -20.41
N LYS A 53 0.66 -3.49 -19.76
CA LYS A 53 0.86 -3.49 -18.30
C LYS A 53 -0.48 -3.75 -17.58
N GLN A 54 -0.55 -4.82 -16.80
CA GLN A 54 -1.78 -5.16 -16.07
C GLN A 54 -1.83 -4.34 -14.78
N GLU A 55 -2.84 -3.48 -14.66
CA GLU A 55 -3.17 -2.81 -13.40
C GLU A 55 -3.74 -3.86 -12.43
N LEU A 56 -3.12 -4.04 -11.27
CA LEU A 56 -3.54 -5.04 -10.28
C LEU A 56 -4.22 -4.41 -9.06
N ALA A 57 -3.85 -3.18 -8.72
CA ALA A 57 -4.45 -2.48 -7.60
C ALA A 57 -4.37 -0.97 -7.76
N ALA A 58 -5.25 -0.27 -7.05
CA ALA A 58 -5.28 1.17 -6.98
C ALA A 58 -5.56 1.67 -5.55
N LEU A 59 -5.06 2.85 -5.24
CA LEU A 59 -5.47 3.65 -4.08
C LEU A 59 -6.25 4.88 -4.55
N THR A 60 -7.39 5.13 -3.93
CA THR A 60 -8.16 6.37 -4.07
C THR A 60 -8.29 7.04 -2.71
N PHE A 61 -8.72 8.30 -2.74
CA PHE A 61 -9.15 9.03 -1.56
C PHE A 61 -10.63 9.34 -1.75
N GLU A 62 -11.47 8.83 -0.86
CA GLU A 62 -12.93 8.82 -1.01
C GLU A 62 -13.60 9.46 0.20
N ILE A 63 -14.64 10.27 -0.05
CA ILE A 63 -15.43 10.87 1.01
C ILE A 63 -16.56 9.90 1.35
N ALA A 64 -16.61 9.42 2.58
CA ALA A 64 -17.71 8.58 3.05
C ALA A 64 -18.97 9.41 3.32
N TRP A 65 -20.15 8.87 2.98
CA TRP A 65 -21.45 9.52 3.20
C TRP A 65 -22.22 8.97 4.42
N ARG A 66 -21.58 8.17 5.28
CA ARG A 66 -22.20 7.60 6.50
C ARG A 66 -21.54 8.19 7.75
N GLU A 67 -22.30 8.21 8.86
CA GLU A 67 -21.94 8.80 10.16
C GLU A 67 -20.42 8.84 10.42
N GLY A 68 -19.85 10.04 10.25
CA GLY A 68 -18.42 10.29 10.16
C GLY A 68 -18.08 10.79 8.75
N ASP A 69 -18.13 12.11 8.53
CA ASP A 69 -17.79 12.81 7.27
C ASP A 69 -16.28 12.69 6.91
N ASP A 70 -15.61 11.65 7.40
CA ASP A 70 -14.18 11.50 7.29
C ASP A 70 -13.84 10.84 5.97
N ALA A 71 -12.90 11.45 5.27
CA ALA A 71 -12.41 10.91 4.02
C ALA A 71 -11.51 9.70 4.31
N ALA A 72 -11.70 8.61 3.56
CA ALA A 72 -10.94 7.39 3.73
C ALA A 72 -9.97 7.17 2.56
N VAL A 73 -8.84 6.56 2.85
CA VAL A 73 -8.00 5.97 1.81
C VAL A 73 -8.56 4.59 1.47
N VAL A 74 -8.91 4.37 0.21
CA VAL A 74 -9.48 3.09 -0.24
C VAL A 74 -8.48 2.36 -1.12
N PHE A 75 -8.18 1.11 -0.75
CA PHE A 75 -7.44 0.17 -1.57
C PHE A 75 -8.40 -0.67 -2.40
N HIS A 76 -8.21 -0.68 -3.71
CA HIS A 76 -8.94 -1.52 -4.65
C HIS A 76 -8.01 -2.64 -5.12
N ASP A 77 -8.34 -3.87 -4.75
CA ASP A 77 -7.81 -5.09 -5.34
C ASP A 77 -8.61 -5.40 -6.62
N LEU A 78 -8.01 -5.10 -7.77
CA LEU A 78 -8.66 -5.28 -9.07
C LEU A 78 -8.61 -6.74 -9.54
N GLU A 79 -7.75 -7.57 -8.93
CA GLU A 79 -7.63 -8.98 -9.28
C GLU A 79 -8.73 -9.82 -8.63
N ASN A 80 -9.07 -9.51 -7.37
CA ASN A 80 -10.09 -10.22 -6.61
C ASN A 80 -11.42 -9.45 -6.48
N ASP A 81 -11.59 -8.34 -7.21
CA ASP A 81 -12.77 -7.46 -7.17
C ASP A 81 -13.17 -7.06 -5.74
N LYS A 82 -12.18 -6.55 -5.01
CA LYS A 82 -12.34 -6.27 -3.58
C LYS A 82 -11.83 -4.88 -3.21
N GLN A 83 -12.45 -4.28 -2.20
CA GLN A 83 -12.08 -2.97 -1.69
C GLN A 83 -11.89 -2.99 -0.17
N LEU A 84 -10.95 -2.19 0.32
CA LEU A 84 -10.65 -2.02 1.73
C LEU A 84 -10.47 -0.52 2.01
N ALA A 85 -11.36 0.04 2.83
CA ALA A 85 -11.24 1.40 3.32
C ALA A 85 -10.44 1.44 4.62
N PHE A 86 -9.53 2.41 4.73
CA PHE A 86 -8.70 2.64 5.90
C PHE A 86 -9.15 3.89 6.63
N TYR A 87 -9.31 3.75 7.95
CA TYR A 87 -9.68 4.80 8.89
C TYR A 87 -8.59 4.95 9.94
N GLU A 88 -8.42 6.16 10.46
CA GLU A 88 -7.49 6.42 11.56
C GLU A 88 -8.19 6.22 12.91
N ASP A 89 -7.52 5.50 13.82
CA ASP A 89 -7.92 5.41 15.22
C ASP A 89 -7.34 6.60 15.99
N GLU A 90 -8.13 7.66 16.11
CA GLU A 90 -7.77 8.89 16.83
C GLU A 90 -7.51 8.66 18.33
N THR A 91 -7.99 7.54 18.89
CA THR A 91 -7.79 7.21 20.31
C THR A 91 -6.48 6.47 20.58
N SER A 92 -5.79 6.08 19.51
CA SER A 92 -4.53 5.35 19.56
C SER A 92 -3.43 6.17 20.22
N ARG A 93 -2.56 5.49 20.98
CA ARG A 93 -1.33 6.09 21.52
C ARG A 93 -0.16 6.03 20.53
N ASN A 94 -0.34 5.35 19.40
CA ASN A 94 0.67 5.27 18.35
C ASN A 94 0.67 6.57 17.55
N PHE A 95 1.81 6.92 16.95
CA PHE A 95 1.90 8.06 16.04
C PHE A 95 1.01 7.92 14.80
N LEU A 96 0.75 6.68 14.37
CA LEU A 96 -0.25 6.35 13.36
C LEU A 96 -0.87 5.02 13.72
N HIS A 97 -2.19 4.93 13.60
CA HIS A 97 -2.92 3.68 13.68
C HIS A 97 -4.06 3.71 12.67
N LEU A 98 -3.89 3.03 11.55
CA LEU A 98 -4.94 2.86 10.55
C LEU A 98 -5.53 1.46 10.64
N PHE A 99 -6.83 1.33 10.45
CA PHE A 99 -7.51 0.04 10.47
C PHE A 99 -8.60 -0.03 9.40
N THR A 100 -8.92 -1.26 9.00
CA THR A 100 -10.09 -1.56 8.16
C THR A 100 -11.26 -2.00 9.01
N THR A 101 -12.49 -1.61 8.65
CA THR A 101 -13.73 -2.09 9.30
C THR A 101 -14.22 -3.43 8.76
N GLU A 102 -13.62 -3.94 7.68
CA GLU A 102 -13.98 -5.23 7.07
C GLU A 102 -13.54 -6.39 7.98
N SER A 103 -14.52 -7.06 8.58
CA SER A 103 -14.32 -8.14 9.54
C SER A 103 -13.68 -9.40 8.94
N GLU A 104 -13.92 -9.66 7.65
CA GLU A 104 -13.33 -10.83 6.99
C GLU A 104 -11.84 -10.61 6.66
N PHE A 105 -11.40 -9.35 6.58
CA PHE A 105 -10.02 -8.99 6.27
C PHE A 105 -9.54 -7.80 7.10
N PRO A 106 -9.39 -8.01 8.42
CA PRO A 106 -8.94 -6.98 9.32
C PRO A 106 -7.45 -6.75 9.10
N ILE A 107 -7.13 -5.55 8.57
CA ILE A 107 -5.77 -5.06 8.41
C ILE A 107 -5.58 -3.86 9.33
N GLU A 108 -4.46 -3.84 10.05
CA GLU A 108 -4.00 -2.69 10.81
C GLU A 108 -2.63 -2.23 10.29
N ILE A 109 -2.43 -0.92 10.21
CA ILE A 109 -1.15 -0.29 9.89
C ILE A 109 -0.76 0.61 11.06
N ILE A 110 0.31 0.24 11.76
CA ILE A 110 0.73 0.88 13.00
C ILE A 110 2.12 1.48 12.84
N GLN A 111 2.28 2.74 13.23
CA GLN A 111 3.57 3.40 13.37
C GLN A 111 3.69 3.97 14.79
N LYS A 112 4.63 3.45 15.60
CA LYS A 112 4.76 3.87 17.00
C LYS A 112 5.28 5.31 17.16
N ASN A 113 6.22 5.72 16.32
CA ASN A 113 6.74 7.09 16.26
C ASN A 113 7.17 7.44 14.82
N THR A 114 7.66 8.66 14.56
CA THR A 114 8.03 9.13 13.21
C THR A 114 9.25 8.44 12.59
N ILE A 115 10.10 7.80 13.39
CA ILE A 115 11.38 7.20 13.01
C ILE A 115 11.30 5.67 12.96
N ASP A 116 10.36 5.08 13.69
CA ASP A 116 10.11 3.65 13.74
C ASP A 116 9.58 3.11 12.41
N ARG A 117 9.78 1.79 12.22
CA ARG A 117 9.17 1.04 11.12
C ARG A 117 7.64 1.12 11.19
N ILE A 118 7.01 1.07 10.03
CA ILE A 118 5.56 0.91 9.92
C ILE A 118 5.28 -0.59 9.92
N THR A 119 4.48 -1.06 10.86
CA THR A 119 4.09 -2.47 10.99
C THR A 119 2.71 -2.67 10.35
N ILE A 120 2.55 -3.75 9.59
CA ILE A 120 1.28 -4.16 8.98
C ILE A 120 0.85 -5.46 9.62
N LEU A 121 -0.33 -5.46 10.24
CA LEU A 121 -0.95 -6.62 10.85
C LEU A 121 -2.11 -7.11 9.98
N PHE A 122 -2.25 -8.42 9.86
CA PHE A 122 -3.43 -9.09 9.31
C PHE A 122 -3.96 -10.04 10.37
N HIS A 123 -5.24 -9.94 10.74
CA HIS A 123 -5.80 -10.65 11.90
C HIS A 123 -4.95 -10.51 13.18
N GLY A 124 -4.41 -9.31 13.43
CA GLY A 124 -3.56 -9.02 14.59
C GLY A 124 -2.16 -9.66 14.53
N GLN A 125 -1.80 -10.34 13.44
CA GLN A 125 -0.49 -10.96 13.25
C GLN A 125 0.40 -10.12 12.32
N GLU A 126 1.66 -9.92 12.71
CA GLU A 126 2.62 -9.18 11.89
C GLU A 126 2.86 -9.90 10.55
N SER A 127 2.40 -9.27 9.48
CA SER A 127 2.43 -9.82 8.12
C SER A 127 3.54 -9.18 7.29
N ALA A 128 3.75 -7.89 7.49
CA ALA A 128 4.82 -7.15 6.84
C ALA A 128 5.25 -5.94 7.69
N PHE A 129 6.41 -5.39 7.35
CA PHE A 129 6.81 -4.08 7.84
C PHE A 129 7.51 -3.27 6.75
N ILE A 130 7.40 -1.94 6.88
CA ILE A 130 8.03 -0.95 6.02
C ILE A 130 9.12 -0.24 6.81
N ILE A 131 10.34 -0.20 6.27
CA ILE A 131 11.44 0.59 6.80
C ILE A 131 11.68 1.77 5.86
N LEU A 132 11.67 2.98 6.42
CA LEU A 132 11.99 4.20 5.70
C LEU A 132 13.49 4.48 5.87
N GLN A 133 14.24 4.42 4.77
CA GLN A 133 15.63 4.87 4.67
C GLN A 133 15.67 6.15 3.83
N ASP A 134 16.75 6.94 3.93
CA ASP A 134 16.87 8.29 3.34
C ASP A 134 16.23 8.44 1.96
N GLN A 135 16.56 7.56 1.01
CA GLN A 135 16.02 7.60 -0.35
C GLN A 135 15.25 6.33 -0.76
N GLN A 136 15.00 5.41 0.18
CA GLN A 136 14.41 4.11 -0.13
C GLN A 136 13.31 3.73 0.86
N VAL A 137 12.29 3.08 0.32
CA VAL A 137 11.27 2.39 1.10
C VAL A 137 11.54 0.90 0.95
N LEU A 138 11.82 0.23 2.06
CA LEU A 138 12.03 -1.21 2.11
C LEU A 138 10.76 -1.88 2.65
N LEU A 139 10.30 -2.92 1.99
CA LEU A 139 9.18 -3.74 2.42
C LEU A 139 9.65 -5.16 2.70
N GLN A 140 9.44 -5.63 3.92
CA GLN A 140 9.64 -7.02 4.28
C GLN A 140 8.28 -7.66 4.49
N LEU A 141 7.97 -8.66 3.67
CA LEU A 141 6.89 -9.62 3.91
C LEU A 141 7.49 -10.77 4.74
N ILE A 142 6.82 -11.17 5.81
CA ILE A 142 7.35 -12.18 6.75
C ILE A 142 6.85 -13.57 6.39
N ASP A 143 5.55 -13.68 6.15
CA ASP A 143 4.74 -14.78 5.60
C ASP A 143 4.73 -16.17 6.25
N GLU A 144 3.49 -16.70 6.29
CA GLU A 144 3.07 -18.09 6.00
C GLU A 144 1.52 -18.21 5.92
N ASN A 145 0.73 -17.14 6.09
CA ASN A 145 -0.74 -17.25 6.10
C ASN A 145 -1.51 -15.94 5.85
N THR A 146 -1.14 -15.15 4.83
CA THR A 146 -1.90 -13.93 4.48
C THR A 146 -2.60 -14.08 3.13
N ASN A 147 -3.93 -14.04 3.14
CA ASN A 147 -4.77 -13.93 1.92
C ASN A 147 -4.76 -12.51 1.34
N VAL A 148 -3.74 -11.71 1.67
CA VAL A 148 -3.62 -10.31 1.27
C VAL A 148 -2.76 -10.24 0.01
N PRO A 149 -3.23 -9.62 -1.08
CA PRO A 149 -2.47 -9.58 -2.33
C PRO A 149 -1.16 -8.78 -2.16
N ASP A 150 -0.08 -9.22 -2.80
CA ASP A 150 1.22 -8.53 -2.76
C ASP A 150 1.13 -7.05 -3.14
N SER A 151 0.22 -6.73 -4.06
CA SER A 151 -0.08 -5.36 -4.53
C SER A 151 -0.50 -4.42 -3.40
N PHE A 152 -1.16 -4.94 -2.36
CA PHE A 152 -1.48 -4.19 -1.14
C PHE A 152 -0.21 -3.69 -0.47
N PHE A 153 0.76 -4.59 -0.23
CA PHE A 153 1.99 -4.22 0.46
C PHE A 153 2.76 -3.16 -0.34
N PHE A 154 2.82 -3.26 -1.66
CA PHE A 154 3.50 -2.24 -2.49
C PHE A 154 2.86 -0.85 -2.40
N LEU A 155 1.55 -0.78 -2.13
CA LEU A 155 0.80 0.47 -1.98
C LEU A 155 0.70 0.95 -0.52
N SER A 156 1.00 0.10 0.46
CA SER A 156 0.86 0.41 1.90
C SER A 156 1.60 1.68 2.36
N TYR A 157 2.79 1.96 1.81
CA TYR A 157 3.48 3.22 2.09
C TYR A 157 2.65 4.45 1.68
N PHE A 158 1.97 4.37 0.54
CA PHE A 158 1.14 5.46 0.03
C PHE A 158 -0.17 5.58 0.81
N ILE A 159 -0.70 4.49 1.36
CA ILE A 159 -1.82 4.55 2.32
C ILE A 159 -1.44 5.44 3.50
N VAL A 160 -0.27 5.21 4.09
CA VAL A 160 0.24 6.03 5.21
C VAL A 160 0.43 7.49 4.81
N ILE A 161 0.99 7.76 3.63
CA ILE A 161 1.19 9.13 3.17
C ILE A 161 -0.13 9.85 2.92
N LEU A 162 -1.09 9.21 2.25
CA LEU A 162 -2.39 9.82 1.94
C LEU A 162 -3.20 10.07 3.21
N SER A 163 -3.19 9.14 4.16
CA SER A 163 -3.88 9.29 5.44
C SER A 163 -3.38 10.52 6.19
N LYS A 164 -2.07 10.78 6.19
CA LYS A 164 -1.49 11.99 6.84
C LYS A 164 -1.72 13.31 6.11
N ILE A 165 -2.17 13.28 4.86
CA ILE A 165 -2.44 14.48 4.06
C ILE A 165 -3.93 14.85 4.12
N GLY A 166 -4.80 13.84 4.22
CA GLY A 166 -6.24 13.99 4.04
C GLY A 166 -7.11 13.72 5.27
N LEU A 167 -6.54 13.14 6.33
CA LEU A 167 -7.15 13.07 7.66
C LEU A 167 -6.55 14.16 8.57
#